data_AF-A0AAD5K9W2-F1
#
_entry.id   AF-A0AAD5K9W2-F1
#
_cell.length_a   1.000
_cell.length_b   1.000
_cell.length_c   1.000
_cell.angle_alpha   90.00
_cell.angle_beta   90.00
_cell.angle_gamma   90.00
#
_symmetry.space_group_name_H-M   'P 1'
#
loop_
_entity.id
_entity.type
_entity.pdbx_description
1 polymer ?
#
loop_
_entity_poly.entity_id
_entity_poly.type
_entity_poly.pdbx_seq_one_letter_code
_entity_poly.pdbx_strand_id
1 'polypeptide(L)'
;MFPEINEVDWDIARHNPSAAPRRQKLRYEGDEYTPKWVRYTGQAKEGYCDSCKPGKWLQLKNSAYWYHKQFFHGISSVSGKRFMEPLEQRAGDHDVVEGLCHQCHQFVPICNAKRKTSVLWYRHAHKCHIYDKPKSTSKRTTLSNHHHANKKYFT
;
A
#
# COMPACT_ATOMS: atom_id res chain seq x y z
N MET A 1 3.40 -17.43 -0.54
CA MET A 1 2.35 -17.85 0.41
C MET A 1 0.96 -17.47 -0.11
N PHE A 2 -0.01 -18.37 0.00
CA PHE A 2 -1.45 -18.11 -0.23
C PHE A 2 -1.98 -17.23 0.92
N PRO A 3 -3.07 -16.44 0.76
CA PRO A 3 -3.66 -15.77 1.91
C PRO A 3 -4.13 -16.83 2.91
N GLU A 4 -4.03 -16.54 4.20
CA GLU A 4 -4.70 -17.35 5.22
C GLU A 4 -6.20 -17.08 5.06
N ILE A 5 -6.91 -18.09 4.54
CA ILE A 5 -8.35 -18.07 4.27
C ILE A 5 -8.99 -19.02 5.28
N ASN A 6 -10.04 -18.54 5.95
CA ASN A 6 -10.80 -19.37 6.90
C ASN A 6 -11.76 -20.33 6.17
N GLU A 7 -12.30 -21.31 6.88
CA GLU A 7 -13.19 -22.32 6.30
C GLU A 7 -14.45 -21.73 5.65
N VAL A 8 -14.99 -20.65 6.24
CA VAL A 8 -16.18 -19.95 5.72
C VAL A 8 -15.91 -19.35 4.35
N ASP A 9 -14.78 -18.66 4.18
CA ASP A 9 -14.38 -18.06 2.92
C ASP A 9 -14.13 -19.14 1.83
N TRP A 10 -13.62 -20.31 2.22
CA TRP A 10 -13.48 -21.45 1.30
C TRP A 10 -14.83 -22.01 0.86
N ASP A 11 -15.81 -22.11 1.77
CA ASP A 11 -17.15 -22.56 1.43
C ASP A 11 -17.85 -21.63 0.44
N ILE A 12 -17.71 -20.32 0.64
CA ILE A 12 -18.20 -19.31 -0.30
C ILE A 12 -17.51 -19.48 -1.66
N ALA A 13 -16.19 -19.70 -1.70
CA ALA A 13 -15.44 -19.86 -2.94
C ALA A 13 -15.82 -21.12 -3.74
N ARG A 14 -16.29 -22.18 -3.08
CA ARG A 14 -16.81 -23.39 -3.76
C ARG A 14 -18.08 -23.12 -4.55
N HIS A 15 -18.97 -22.28 -4.01
CA HIS A 15 -20.26 -21.98 -4.61
C HIS A 15 -20.26 -20.71 -5.47
N ASN A 16 -19.27 -19.84 -5.28
CA ASN A 16 -19.09 -18.61 -6.04
C ASN A 16 -17.62 -18.48 -6.50
N PRO A 17 -17.31 -18.81 -7.76
CA PRO A 17 -15.95 -18.73 -8.31
C PRO A 17 -15.33 -17.33 -8.20
N SER A 18 -16.15 -16.28 -8.17
CA SER A 18 -15.64 -14.91 -8.01
C SER A 18 -15.11 -14.66 -6.59
N ALA A 19 -15.57 -15.39 -5.57
CA ALA A 19 -15.06 -15.28 -4.20
C ALA A 19 -13.68 -15.94 -4.03
N ALA A 20 -13.26 -16.80 -4.97
CA ALA A 20 -11.96 -17.45 -4.94
C ALA A 20 -10.81 -16.43 -5.05
N PRO A 21 -9.82 -16.44 -4.14
CA PRO A 21 -8.68 -15.54 -4.21
C PRO A 21 -7.84 -15.75 -5.46
N ARG A 22 -7.56 -14.64 -6.15
CA ARG A 22 -6.74 -14.59 -7.36
C ARG A 22 -5.63 -13.56 -7.25
N ARG A 23 -4.52 -13.81 -7.94
CA ARG A 23 -3.37 -12.89 -7.96
C ARG A 23 -3.72 -11.57 -8.62
N GLN A 24 -3.18 -10.49 -8.07
CA GLN A 24 -3.25 -9.15 -8.62
C GLN A 24 -1.83 -8.68 -8.97
N LYS A 25 -1.68 -8.10 -10.16
CA LYS A 25 -0.41 -7.53 -10.61
C LYS A 25 -0.04 -6.34 -9.71
N LEU A 26 1.18 -6.37 -9.16
CA LEU A 26 1.76 -5.28 -8.36
C LEU A 26 2.24 -4.13 -9.26
N ARG A 27 2.37 -2.93 -8.69
CA ARG A 27 2.91 -1.76 -9.41
C ARG A 27 4.38 -1.94 -9.78
N TYR A 28 5.13 -2.59 -8.89
CA TYR A 28 6.54 -2.94 -9.02
C TYR A 28 6.87 -4.06 -8.02
N GLU A 29 8.06 -4.64 -8.12
CA GLU A 29 8.51 -5.71 -7.21
C GLU A 29 8.72 -5.18 -5.78
N GLY A 30 8.10 -5.84 -4.80
CA GLY A 30 8.17 -5.41 -3.41
C GLY A 30 7.19 -4.31 -3.00
N ASP A 31 6.21 -3.95 -3.85
CA ASP A 31 5.12 -3.06 -3.47
C ASP A 31 4.27 -3.67 -2.33
N GLU A 32 4.32 -3.06 -1.16
CA GLU A 32 3.58 -3.49 0.03
C GLU A 32 2.19 -2.85 0.12
N TYR A 33 1.87 -1.87 -0.73
CA TYR A 33 0.60 -1.16 -0.71
C TYR A 33 -0.47 -1.88 -1.53
N THR A 34 -0.12 -2.35 -2.73
CA THR A 34 -1.06 -3.05 -3.63
C THR A 34 -1.41 -4.44 -3.08
N PRO A 35 -2.69 -4.84 -3.04
CA PRO A 35 -3.06 -6.17 -2.58
C PRO A 35 -2.48 -7.23 -3.53
N LYS A 36 -1.77 -8.22 -3.00
CA LYS A 36 -1.25 -9.37 -3.78
C LYS A 36 -2.37 -10.33 -4.20
N TRP A 37 -3.46 -10.32 -3.44
CA TRP A 37 -4.62 -11.19 -3.63
C TRP A 37 -5.88 -10.35 -3.63
N VAL A 38 -6.75 -10.64 -4.58
CA VAL A 38 -8.06 -10.02 -4.70
C VAL A 38 -9.12 -11.10 -4.90
N ARG A 39 -10.36 -10.78 -4.56
CA ARG A 39 -11.54 -11.58 -4.90
C ARG A 39 -12.65 -10.66 -5.38
N TYR A 40 -13.69 -11.26 -5.92
CA TYR A 40 -14.81 -10.63 -6.61
C TYR A 40 -14.36 -9.70 -7.76
N THR A 41 -15.32 -8.99 -8.33
CA THR A 41 -15.15 -8.03 -9.44
C THR A 41 -16.06 -6.81 -9.24
N GLY A 42 -15.78 -5.73 -9.99
CA GLY A 42 -16.62 -4.54 -10.00
C GLY A 42 -16.79 -3.91 -8.61
N GLN A 43 -18.05 -3.70 -8.22
CA GLN A 43 -18.43 -3.06 -6.95
C GLN A 43 -17.98 -3.83 -5.72
N ALA A 44 -18.09 -5.16 -5.77
CA ALA A 44 -17.78 -6.05 -4.68
C ALA A 44 -16.29 -6.42 -4.61
N LYS A 45 -15.43 -5.89 -5.52
CA LYS A 45 -14.02 -6.27 -5.57
C LYS A 45 -13.32 -5.96 -4.25
N GLU A 46 -12.67 -6.97 -3.68
CA GLU A 46 -11.95 -6.89 -2.41
C GLU A 46 -10.46 -7.19 -2.60
N GLY A 47 -9.64 -6.58 -1.75
CA GLY A 47 -8.21 -6.88 -1.60
C GLY A 47 -7.93 -7.48 -0.23
N TYR A 48 -7.01 -8.43 -0.17
CA TYR A 48 -6.55 -9.03 1.08
C TYR A 48 -5.41 -8.22 1.69
N CYS A 49 -5.58 -7.77 2.94
CA CYS A 49 -4.54 -7.17 3.74
C CYS A 49 -3.73 -8.27 4.45
N ASP A 50 -2.50 -8.49 3.99
CA ASP A 50 -1.53 -9.45 4.56
C ASP A 50 -0.80 -8.93 5.80
N SER A 51 -1.01 -7.65 6.15
CA SER A 51 -0.41 -6.99 7.32
C SER A 51 -1.25 -7.12 8.59
N CYS A 52 -2.51 -7.56 8.48
CA CYS A 52 -3.35 -7.90 9.63
C CYS A 52 -3.04 -9.32 10.12
N LYS A 53 -3.30 -9.58 11.41
CA LYS A 53 -3.25 -10.91 12.01
C LYS A 53 -4.53 -11.15 12.83
N PRO A 54 -5.47 -12.00 12.35
CA PRO A 54 -5.48 -12.66 11.04
C PRO A 54 -5.64 -11.65 9.89
N GLY A 55 -5.35 -12.07 8.65
CA GLY A 55 -5.51 -11.23 7.47
C GLY A 55 -6.95 -10.78 7.24
N LYS A 56 -7.16 -9.71 6.46
CA LYS A 56 -8.49 -9.08 6.30
C LYS A 56 -8.84 -8.79 4.85
N TRP A 57 -10.02 -9.20 4.41
CA TRP A 57 -10.61 -8.78 3.14
C TRP A 57 -11.28 -7.40 3.28
N LEU A 58 -10.97 -6.48 2.38
CA LEU A 58 -11.48 -5.12 2.40
C LEU A 58 -11.84 -4.66 0.99
N GLN A 59 -12.94 -3.93 0.86
CA GLN A 59 -13.40 -3.43 -0.44
C GLN A 59 -12.41 -2.43 -1.06
N LEU A 60 -12.23 -2.55 -2.37
CA LEU A 60 -11.36 -1.67 -3.14
C LEU A 60 -12.10 -0.43 -3.66
N LYS A 61 -13.37 -0.57 -4.08
CA LYS A 61 -14.09 0.53 -4.73
C LYS A 61 -14.34 1.72 -3.80
N ASN A 62 -14.71 1.47 -2.55
CA ASN A 62 -14.92 2.52 -1.54
C ASN A 62 -13.62 2.94 -0.83
N SER A 63 -12.46 2.49 -1.32
CA SER A 63 -11.14 2.76 -0.74
C SER A 63 -10.90 2.25 0.68
N ALA A 64 -11.74 1.35 1.20
CA ALA A 64 -11.57 0.78 2.54
C ALA A 64 -10.19 0.10 2.68
N TYR A 65 -9.79 -0.72 1.70
CA TYR A 65 -8.48 -1.36 1.69
C TYR A 65 -7.32 -0.35 1.69
N TRP A 66 -7.40 0.68 0.84
CA TRP A 66 -6.33 1.66 0.65
C TRP A 66 -6.09 2.49 1.91
N TYR A 67 -7.16 3.03 2.50
CA TYR A 67 -7.07 3.75 3.77
C TYR A 67 -6.60 2.87 4.90
N HIS A 68 -6.99 1.59 4.92
CA HIS A 68 -6.53 0.65 5.92
C HIS A 68 -5.01 0.42 5.84
N LYS A 69 -4.46 0.12 4.65
CA LYS A 69 -3.01 -0.04 4.47
C LYS A 69 -2.25 1.23 4.87
N GLN A 70 -2.76 2.40 4.50
CA GLN A 70 -2.08 3.66 4.79
C GLN A 70 -2.11 4.04 6.28
N PHE A 71 -3.27 3.97 6.93
CA PHE A 71 -3.43 4.54 8.27
C PHE A 71 -3.48 3.51 9.40
N PHE A 72 -3.70 2.22 9.14
CA PHE A 72 -3.53 1.18 10.15
C PHE A 72 -2.14 0.55 10.11
N HIS A 73 -1.54 0.43 8.91
CA HIS A 73 -0.24 -0.22 8.74
C HIS A 73 0.88 0.73 8.34
N GLY A 74 0.60 2.01 8.14
CA GLY A 74 1.62 3.02 7.88
C GLY A 74 2.31 2.83 6.53
N ILE A 75 1.62 2.34 5.49
CA ILE A 75 2.22 2.10 4.17
C ILE A 75 1.84 3.23 3.22
N SER A 76 2.85 3.92 2.68
CA SER A 76 2.69 5.03 1.76
C SER A 76 2.09 4.59 0.42
N SER A 77 1.05 5.29 -0.02
CA SER A 77 0.49 5.14 -1.37
C SER A 77 1.48 5.54 -2.47
N VAL A 78 2.43 6.44 -2.17
CA VAL A 78 3.42 6.93 -3.13
C VAL A 78 4.53 5.90 -3.32
N SER A 79 5.27 5.60 -2.25
CA SER A 79 6.41 4.69 -2.34
C SER A 79 5.98 3.23 -2.39
N GLY A 80 4.81 2.87 -1.86
CA GLY A 80 4.45 1.47 -1.66
C GLY A 80 5.17 0.80 -0.49
N LYS A 81 5.87 1.58 0.34
CA LYS A 81 6.65 1.13 1.50
C LYS A 81 6.14 1.78 2.78
N ARG A 82 6.59 1.26 3.93
CA ARG A 82 6.28 1.84 5.23
C ARG A 82 6.76 3.30 5.32
N PHE A 83 6.00 4.11 6.04
CA PHE A 83 6.44 5.43 6.44
C PHE A 83 7.70 5.29 7.30
N MET A 84 8.56 6.31 7.22
CA MET A 84 9.72 6.39 8.09
C MET A 84 9.25 6.55 9.54
N GLU A 85 9.88 5.81 10.43
CA GLU A 85 9.67 5.94 11.87
C GLU A 85 10.19 7.30 12.37
N PRO A 86 9.70 7.79 13.53
CA PRO A 86 10.27 8.97 14.16
C PRO A 86 11.76 8.81 14.44
N LEU A 87 12.53 9.90 14.30
CA LEU A 87 13.95 9.91 14.66
C LEU A 87 14.16 9.74 16.16
N GLU A 88 13.27 10.34 16.94
CA GLU A 88 13.24 10.29 18.40
C GLU A 88 11.79 10.20 18.86
N GLN A 89 11.56 9.64 20.05
CA GLN A 89 10.25 9.64 20.70
C GLN A 89 10.36 10.23 22.10
N ARG A 90 9.33 10.98 22.51
CA ARG A 90 9.24 11.56 23.85
C ARG A 90 7.82 11.45 24.40
N ALA A 91 7.70 11.48 25.72
CA ALA A 91 6.43 11.76 26.36
C ALA A 91 6.06 13.23 26.11
N GLY A 92 4.90 13.46 25.52
CA GLY A 92 4.30 14.78 25.39
C GLY A 92 3.25 15.02 26.47
N ASP A 93 2.52 16.12 26.35
CA ASP A 93 1.46 16.48 27.29
C ASP A 93 0.24 15.54 27.17
N HIS A 94 -0.56 15.48 28.24
CA HIS A 94 -1.86 14.79 28.26
C HIS A 94 -1.80 13.32 27.81
N ASP A 95 -0.74 12.60 28.20
CA ASP A 95 -0.60 11.16 27.93
C ASP A 95 -0.47 10.85 26.43
N VAL A 96 0.16 11.75 25.66
CA VAL A 96 0.46 11.55 24.23
C VAL A 96 1.94 11.23 24.07
N VAL A 97 2.26 10.24 23.24
CA VAL A 97 3.64 10.01 22.80
C VAL A 97 3.86 10.79 21.52
N GLU A 98 4.91 11.60 21.48
CA GLU A 98 5.31 12.38 20.31
C GLU A 98 6.56 11.79 19.66
N GLY A 99 6.71 12.04 18.36
CA GLY A 99 7.85 11.62 17.57
C GLY A 99 8.46 12.78 16.78
N LEU A 100 9.78 12.84 16.71
CA LEU A 100 10.49 13.81 15.88
C LEU A 100 10.44 13.39 14.40
N CYS A 101 9.81 14.22 13.57
CA CYS A 101 9.74 14.01 12.13
C CYS A 101 11.07 14.33 11.44
N HIS A 102 11.56 13.39 10.62
CA HIS A 102 12.78 13.57 9.83
C HIS A 102 12.65 14.64 8.72
N GLN A 103 11.43 15.00 8.32
CA GLN A 103 11.21 15.92 7.20
C GLN A 103 11.00 17.36 7.66
N CYS A 104 10.12 17.59 8.64
CA CYS A 104 9.83 18.93 9.16
C CYS A 104 10.57 19.26 10.47
N HIS A 105 11.27 18.29 11.05
CA HIS A 105 12.00 18.43 12.32
C HIS A 105 11.13 18.93 13.48
N GLN A 106 9.83 18.64 13.44
CA GLN A 106 8.90 18.93 14.53
C GLN A 106 8.53 17.64 15.27
N PHE A 107 8.34 17.77 16.58
CA PHE A 107 7.68 16.72 17.36
C PHE A 107 6.19 16.73 17.05
N VAL A 108 5.64 15.58 16.69
CA VAL A 108 4.23 15.41 16.33
C VAL A 108 3.63 14.19 17.02
N PRO A 109 2.31 14.17 17.30
CA PRO A 109 1.67 13.05 17.98
C PRO A 109 1.80 11.73 17.20
N ILE A 110 2.21 10.67 17.90
CA ILE A 110 2.24 9.29 17.37
C ILE A 110 0.97 8.55 17.77
N CYS A 111 0.74 8.48 19.09
CA CYS A 111 -0.35 7.75 19.70
C CYS A 111 -0.69 8.37 21.07
N ASN A 112 -1.87 8.04 21.58
CA ASN A 112 -2.20 8.32 22.98
C ASN A 112 -1.76 7.11 23.82
N ALA A 113 -1.24 7.26 25.03
CA ALA A 113 -0.71 6.12 25.78
C ALA A 113 -1.79 5.07 26.11
N LYS A 114 -3.07 5.47 26.19
CA LYS A 114 -4.21 4.55 26.31
C LYS A 114 -4.46 3.73 25.04
N ARG A 115 -4.05 4.22 23.87
CA ARG A 115 -4.22 3.56 22.56
C ARG A 115 -2.89 3.57 21.81
N LYS A 116 -2.17 2.45 21.89
CA LYS A 116 -0.84 2.26 21.27
C LYS A 116 -0.85 2.14 19.73
N THR A 117 -1.71 2.87 19.03
CA THR A 117 -1.79 2.86 17.56
C THR A 117 -1.11 4.08 16.97
N SER A 118 -0.20 3.89 16.01
CA SER A 118 0.58 4.97 15.38
C SER A 118 -0.21 5.75 14.31
N VAL A 119 -1.54 5.78 14.39
CA VAL A 119 -2.41 6.38 13.35
C VAL A 119 -2.14 7.87 13.20
N LEU A 120 -1.85 8.58 14.29
CA LEU A 120 -1.57 10.02 14.25
C LEU A 120 -0.25 10.28 13.52
N TRP A 121 0.77 9.47 13.78
CA TRP A 121 2.03 9.51 13.03
C TRP A 121 1.79 9.30 11.54
N TYR A 122 1.05 8.25 11.17
CA TYR A 122 0.82 7.93 9.75
C TYR A 122 0.02 9.02 9.01
N ARG A 123 -0.88 9.73 9.72
CA ARG A 123 -1.58 10.89 9.16
C ARG A 123 -0.64 12.06 8.91
N HIS A 124 0.30 12.31 9.81
CA HIS A 124 1.34 13.31 9.61
C HIS A 124 2.26 12.90 8.44
N ALA A 125 2.80 11.69 8.48
CA ALA A 125 3.71 11.15 7.47
C ALA A 125 3.12 11.21 6.06
N HIS A 126 1.84 10.86 5.89
CA HIS A 126 1.16 10.94 4.61
C HIS A 126 1.16 12.36 4.00
N LYS A 127 1.05 13.40 4.85
CA LYS A 127 1.01 14.80 4.42
C LYS A 127 2.39 15.44 4.31
N CYS A 128 3.32 15.03 5.16
CA CYS A 128 4.60 15.71 5.33
C CYS A 128 5.74 15.02 4.56
N HIS A 129 5.83 13.69 4.60
CA HIS A 129 6.98 12.98 4.07
C HIS A 129 6.98 12.98 2.54
N ILE A 130 8.12 13.31 1.95
CA ILE A 130 8.32 13.26 0.50
C ILE A 130 8.97 11.92 0.16
N TYR A 131 8.35 11.17 -0.74
CA TYR A 131 8.87 9.89 -1.22
C TYR A 131 8.98 9.85 -2.74
N ASP A 132 10.03 9.22 -3.23
CA ASP A 132 10.15 8.92 -4.64
C ASP A 132 9.17 7.84 -5.07
N LYS A 133 8.55 8.04 -6.23
CA LYS A 133 7.72 7.03 -6.86
C LYS A 133 8.61 5.96 -7.50
N PRO A 134 8.44 4.69 -7.15
CA PRO A 134 9.23 3.62 -7.74
C PRO A 134 9.01 3.56 -9.25
N LYS A 135 10.10 3.38 -10.00
CA LYS A 135 10.04 3.20 -11.45
C LYS A 135 9.35 1.86 -11.74
N SER A 136 8.31 1.88 -12.57
CA SER A 136 7.72 0.64 -13.03
C SER A 136 8.74 -0.07 -13.92
N THR A 137 9.09 -1.31 -13.59
CA THR A 137 9.95 -2.16 -14.40
C THR A 137 9.18 -2.67 -15.62
N SER A 138 8.71 -1.77 -16.49
CA SER A 138 8.31 -2.14 -17.84
C SER A 138 9.59 -2.37 -18.65
N LYS A 139 10.14 -3.57 -18.58
CA LYS A 139 11.05 -4.04 -19.64
C LYS A 139 10.23 -4.14 -20.93
N ARG A 140 10.22 -3.06 -21.71
CA ARG A 140 9.79 -3.07 -23.11
C ARG A 140 10.98 -3.66 -23.88
N THR A 141 10.92 -4.94 -24.22
CA THR A 141 11.86 -5.53 -25.20
C THR A 141 11.53 -4.91 -26.54
N THR A 142 12.16 -3.78 -26.88
CA THR A 142 12.22 -3.32 -28.28
C THR A 142 13.21 -4.24 -28.97
N LEU A 143 12.70 -5.26 -29.66
CA LEU A 143 13.42 -5.89 -30.76
C LEU A 143 13.74 -4.77 -31.76
N SER A 144 15.01 -4.39 -31.83
CA SER A 144 15.51 -3.49 -32.86
C SER A 144 15.53 -4.24 -34.19
N ASN A 145 14.46 -4.11 -34.97
CA ASN A 145 14.55 -4.41 -36.39
C ASN A 145 15.17 -3.20 -37.09
N HIS A 146 16.46 -3.34 -37.40
CA HIS A 146 17.12 -2.52 -38.40
C HIS A 146 16.38 -2.66 -39.73
N HIS A 147 15.74 -1.57 -40.18
CA HIS A 147 15.52 -1.34 -41.60
C HIS A 147 16.02 0.05 -41.96
N HIS A 148 16.98 0.05 -42.89
CA HIS A 148 17.51 1.20 -43.59
C HIS A 148 16.44 1.87 -44.46
N ALA A 149 16.40 3.20 -44.47
CA ALA A 149 16.25 4.11 -45.63
C ALA A 149 15.78 5.49 -45.13
N ASN A 150 16.61 6.54 -45.14
CA ASN A 150 17.00 7.47 -46.22
C ASN A 150 16.18 8.79 -46.24
N LYS A 151 16.85 9.86 -45.78
CA LYS A 151 17.01 11.19 -46.41
C LYS A 151 15.80 12.13 -46.71
N LYS A 152 15.85 13.29 -46.00
CA LYS A 152 15.58 14.71 -46.40
C LYS A 152 14.10 15.12 -46.59
N TYR A 153 13.63 16.38 -46.47
CA TYR A 153 14.18 17.74 -46.45
C TYR A 153 13.29 18.69 -45.62
N PHE A 154 13.85 19.88 -45.30
CA PHE A 154 13.15 21.14 -45.05
C PHE A 154 11.95 21.40 -45.98
N THR A 155 10.87 21.97 -45.42
CA THR A 155 10.43 23.37 -45.66
C THR A 155 9.55 23.78 -44.49
#